data_AF-A0A954TNT2-F1
#
_entry.id   AF-A0A954TNT2-F1
#
_cell.length_a   1.000
_cell.length_b   1.000
_cell.length_c   1.000
_cell.angle_alpha   90.00
_cell.angle_beta   90.00
_cell.angle_gamma   90.00
#
_symmetry.space_group_name_H-M   'P 1'
#
loop_
_entity.id
_entity.type
_entity.pdbx_description
1 polymer ?
#
loop_
_entity_poly.entity_id
_entity_poly.type
_entity_poly.pdbx_seq_one_letter_code
_entity_poly.pdbx_strand_id
1 'polypeptide(L)'
;MPLIRLETPDDSTTSEIRSRLEAVRDQFVRDHSIDLGDDANLCPRLPDELPFIALPEQQLLAYDKHRESSELGHIFRIANGLHDFIDAVAVIGTGGGWLGAKALFTACCDPYHNELTRAARGSKPRTYFADHSMDNDQFQSLIGRLHAGGYGDTSAEKPWAVIAMEQVSPVNHSRDQVDSGFVFEYLVDLLKRTNATTTTTFPTGSGGDDDWRGRLVTSIGA
;
A
#
# COMPACT_ATOMS: atom_id res chain seq x y z
N MET A 1 5.01 -25.15 45.16
CA MET A 1 5.35 -23.84 44.56
C MET A 1 4.42 -22.79 45.14
N PRO A 2 4.90 -21.59 45.50
CA PRO A 2 4.02 -20.47 45.81
C PRO A 2 3.36 -19.98 44.51
N LEU A 3 2.04 -19.78 44.54
CA LEU A 3 1.35 -19.03 43.49
C LEU A 3 1.61 -17.54 43.72
N ILE A 4 2.10 -16.82 42.71
CA ILE A 4 2.23 -15.36 42.77
C ILE A 4 0.82 -14.78 42.68
N ARG A 5 0.27 -14.41 43.84
CA ARG A 5 -1.00 -13.70 43.93
C ARG A 5 -0.74 -12.21 43.71
N LEU A 6 -1.03 -11.74 42.50
CA LEU A 6 -1.04 -10.30 42.21
C LEU A 6 -2.28 -9.69 42.85
N GLU A 7 -2.16 -9.27 44.10
CA GLU A 7 -3.18 -8.47 44.78
C GLU A 7 -3.07 -7.03 44.26
N THR A 8 -3.99 -6.65 43.36
CA THR A 8 -4.13 -5.27 42.86
C THR A 8 -4.58 -4.36 44.01
N PRO A 9 -3.81 -3.34 44.39
CA PRO A 9 -4.16 -2.47 45.52
C PRO A 9 -5.28 -1.49 45.14
N ASP A 10 -6.29 -1.44 46.00
CA ASP A 10 -7.25 -0.34 46.19
C ASP A 10 -8.00 0.20 44.94
N ASP A 11 -9.31 -0.05 44.89
CA ASP A 11 -10.25 0.46 43.87
C ASP A 11 -10.16 1.99 43.69
N SER A 12 -9.76 2.72 44.74
CA SER A 12 -9.53 4.17 44.72
C SER A 12 -8.55 4.57 43.60
N THR A 13 -7.40 3.90 43.49
CA THR A 13 -6.38 4.18 42.48
C THR A 13 -6.86 3.86 41.07
N THR A 14 -7.64 2.77 40.93
CA THR A 14 -8.26 2.37 39.66
C THR A 14 -9.32 3.39 39.22
N SER A 15 -10.03 4.02 40.15
CA SER A 15 -11.02 5.07 39.86
C SER A 15 -10.38 6.39 39.38
N GLU A 16 -9.25 6.80 39.97
CA GLU A 16 -8.52 8.00 39.52
C GLU A 16 -7.94 7.80 38.12
N ILE A 17 -7.27 6.66 37.89
CA ILE A 17 -6.69 6.32 36.58
C ILE A 17 -7.78 6.25 35.51
N ARG A 18 -8.94 5.64 35.82
CA ARG A 18 -10.11 5.63 34.92
C ARG A 18 -10.55 7.03 34.55
N SER A 19 -10.80 7.90 35.55
CA SER A 19 -11.29 9.27 35.30
C SER A 19 -10.29 10.09 34.47
N ARG A 20 -8.99 9.90 34.68
CA ARG A 20 -7.92 10.54 33.88
C ARG A 20 -7.88 10.01 32.45
N LEU A 21 -8.06 8.70 32.24
CA LEU A 21 -8.14 8.10 30.91
C LEU A 21 -9.41 8.53 30.16
N GLU A 22 -10.54 8.67 30.85
CA GLU A 22 -11.79 9.20 30.29
C GLU A 22 -11.63 10.67 29.87
N ALA A 23 -11.01 11.50 30.69
CA ALA A 23 -10.70 12.89 30.34
C ALA A 23 -9.76 13.01 29.12
N VAL A 24 -8.73 12.15 29.03
CA VAL A 24 -7.82 12.10 27.87
C VAL A 24 -8.52 11.58 26.62
N ARG A 25 -9.36 10.54 26.73
CA ARG A 25 -10.21 10.04 25.63
C ARG A 25 -11.11 11.15 25.09
N ASP A 26 -11.82 11.84 25.98
CA ASP A 26 -12.79 12.85 25.58
C ASP A 26 -12.13 14.10 25.00
N GLN A 27 -10.90 14.42 25.43
CA GLN A 27 -10.07 15.44 24.77
C GLN A 27 -9.63 14.98 23.38
N PHE A 28 -9.06 13.78 23.26
CA PHE A 28 -8.65 13.21 21.97
C PHE A 28 -9.81 13.16 20.96
N VAL A 29 -11.01 12.74 21.39
CA VAL A 29 -12.20 12.70 20.52
C VAL A 29 -12.61 14.10 20.08
N ARG A 30 -12.56 15.13 20.94
CA ARG A 30 -12.84 16.53 20.52
C ARG A 30 -11.81 17.06 19.53
N ASP A 31 -10.54 16.73 19.73
CA ASP A 31 -9.43 17.26 18.92
C ASP A 31 -9.34 16.59 17.53
N HIS A 32 -9.93 15.41 17.35
CA HIS A 32 -9.87 14.61 16.12
C HIS A 32 -11.25 14.27 15.52
N SER A 33 -12.35 14.84 16.04
CA SER A 33 -13.69 14.68 15.47
C SER A 33 -13.85 15.53 14.21
N ILE A 34 -14.29 14.90 13.12
CA ILE A 34 -14.56 15.55 11.82
C ILE A 34 -16.07 15.69 11.63
N ASP A 35 -16.53 16.81 11.07
CA ASP A 35 -17.90 16.91 10.55
C ASP A 35 -18.00 16.21 9.19
N LEU A 36 -18.52 14.98 9.18
CA LEU A 36 -18.76 14.20 7.97
C LEU A 36 -20.00 14.68 7.18
N GLY A 37 -20.72 15.69 7.68
CA GLY A 37 -21.74 16.43 6.93
C GLY A 37 -21.18 17.57 6.07
N ASP A 38 -19.90 17.94 6.24
CA ASP A 38 -19.23 18.92 5.39
C ASP A 38 -18.75 18.27 4.08
N ASP A 39 -19.17 18.86 2.96
CA ASP A 39 -18.78 18.48 1.61
C ASP A 39 -17.26 18.52 1.38
N ALA A 40 -16.53 19.38 2.10
CA ALA A 40 -15.07 19.41 2.07
C ALA A 40 -14.44 18.11 2.60
N ASN A 41 -15.05 17.49 3.61
CA ASN A 41 -14.59 16.23 4.18
C ASN A 41 -15.04 15.01 3.36
N LEU A 42 -15.99 15.16 2.43
CA LEU A 42 -16.42 14.12 1.51
C LEU A 42 -15.85 14.29 0.09
N CYS A 43 -14.79 15.09 -0.08
CA CYS A 43 -14.18 15.34 -1.39
C CYS A 43 -13.76 14.03 -2.11
N PRO A 44 -13.85 14.00 -3.46
CA PRO A 44 -13.40 12.86 -4.26
C PRO A 44 -11.97 12.42 -3.97
N ARG A 45 -11.08 13.39 -3.71
CA ARG A 45 -9.74 13.23 -3.15
C ARG A 45 -9.73 13.70 -1.70
N LEU A 46 -9.29 12.85 -0.79
CA LEU A 46 -9.28 13.11 0.66
C LEU A 46 -8.02 13.90 1.07
N PRO A 47 -8.12 14.96 1.91
CA PRO A 47 -6.95 15.69 2.42
C PRO A 47 -5.95 14.82 3.21
N ASP A 48 -4.65 15.11 3.05
CA ASP A 48 -3.57 14.36 3.72
C ASP A 48 -3.54 14.52 5.26
N GLU A 49 -4.19 15.56 5.80
CA GLU A 49 -4.16 15.93 7.23
C GLU A 49 -5.26 15.23 8.08
N LEU A 50 -6.07 14.35 7.47
CA LEU A 50 -7.22 13.72 8.14
C LEU A 50 -6.79 12.70 9.22
N PRO A 51 -7.39 12.74 10.43
CA PRO A 51 -7.13 11.73 11.45
C PRO A 51 -7.67 10.35 11.06
N PHE A 52 -6.78 9.35 11.07
CA PHE A 52 -7.02 7.95 10.67
C PHE A 52 -8.29 7.31 11.28
N ILE A 53 -8.74 7.76 12.46
CA ILE A 53 -9.94 7.23 13.12
C ILE A 53 -11.24 7.47 12.34
N ALA A 54 -11.34 8.59 11.62
CA ALA A 54 -12.53 8.93 10.82
C ALA A 54 -12.48 8.35 9.39
N LEU A 55 -11.27 8.04 8.91
CA LEU A 55 -10.98 7.61 7.54
C LEU A 55 -11.90 6.47 7.01
N PRO A 56 -12.27 5.43 7.79
CA PRO A 56 -13.13 4.35 7.28
C PRO A 56 -14.57 4.80 6.96
N GLU A 57 -15.16 5.63 7.82
CA GLU A 57 -16.52 6.16 7.61
C GLU A 57 -16.52 7.22 6.51
N GLN A 58 -15.50 8.07 6.49
CA GLN A 58 -15.27 9.09 5.48
C GLN A 58 -15.07 8.50 4.08
N GLN A 59 -14.26 7.43 3.94
CA GLN A 59 -14.10 6.71 2.67
C GLN A 59 -15.40 6.05 2.20
N LEU A 60 -16.21 5.50 3.13
CA LEU A 60 -17.51 4.92 2.80
C LEU A 60 -18.50 5.98 2.29
N LEU A 61 -18.62 7.12 2.98
CA LEU A 61 -19.51 8.22 2.59
C LEU A 61 -19.06 8.89 1.28
N ALA A 62 -17.76 9.14 1.10
CA ALA A 62 -17.21 9.66 -0.15
C ALA A 62 -17.43 8.68 -1.32
N TYR A 63 -17.31 7.37 -1.09
CA TYR A 63 -17.65 6.36 -2.10
C TYR A 63 -19.15 6.29 -2.39
N ASP A 64 -20.04 6.46 -1.40
CA ASP A 64 -21.48 6.43 -1.66
C ASP A 64 -21.93 7.64 -2.49
N LYS A 65 -21.37 8.82 -2.18
CA LYS A 65 -21.64 10.10 -2.85
C LYS A 65 -21.00 10.23 -4.23
N HIS A 66 -19.74 9.83 -4.39
CA HIS A 66 -18.94 10.06 -5.61
C HIS A 66 -18.62 8.78 -6.41
N ARG A 67 -18.95 7.59 -5.89
CA ARG A 67 -18.78 6.28 -6.55
C ARG A 67 -17.37 6.15 -7.16
N GLU A 68 -17.29 5.93 -8.47
CA GLU A 68 -16.03 5.68 -9.19
C GLU A 68 -15.03 6.83 -9.13
N SER A 69 -15.43 8.08 -8.89
CA SER A 69 -14.50 9.22 -8.83
C SER A 69 -13.94 9.51 -7.44
N SER A 70 -14.39 8.80 -6.40
CA SER A 70 -13.75 8.82 -5.08
C SER A 70 -12.41 8.07 -5.12
N GLU A 71 -11.49 8.34 -4.19
CA GLU A 71 -10.23 7.58 -4.05
C GLU A 71 -10.45 6.06 -4.00
N LEU A 72 -11.45 5.60 -3.23
CA LEU A 72 -11.78 4.17 -3.16
C LEU A 72 -12.30 3.64 -4.52
N GLY A 73 -13.07 4.45 -5.24
CA GLY A 73 -13.48 4.17 -6.62
C GLY A 73 -12.31 4.10 -7.60
N HIS A 74 -11.34 5.01 -7.49
CA HIS A 74 -10.10 5.00 -8.27
C HIS A 74 -9.25 3.76 -7.97
N ILE A 75 -9.05 3.41 -6.70
CA ILE A 75 -8.34 2.20 -6.27
C ILE A 75 -9.02 0.95 -6.84
N PHE A 76 -10.34 0.82 -6.74
CA PHE A 76 -11.07 -0.32 -7.34
C PHE A 76 -10.96 -0.34 -8.88
N ARG A 77 -11.05 0.81 -9.55
CA ARG A 77 -10.93 0.91 -11.01
C ARG A 77 -9.54 0.47 -11.48
N ILE A 78 -8.48 0.94 -10.80
CA ILE A 78 -7.09 0.56 -11.08
C ILE A 78 -6.86 -0.92 -10.77
N ALA A 79 -7.27 -1.42 -9.60
CA ALA A 79 -7.05 -2.82 -9.20
C ALA A 79 -7.78 -3.82 -10.12
N ASN A 80 -9.02 -3.51 -10.54
CA ASN A 80 -9.78 -4.35 -11.45
C ASN A 80 -9.28 -4.24 -12.89
N GLY A 81 -8.86 -3.07 -13.37
CA GLY A 81 -8.24 -2.96 -14.70
C GLY A 81 -6.87 -3.65 -14.75
N LEU A 82 -6.00 -3.39 -13.77
CA LEU A 82 -4.61 -3.84 -13.77
C LEU A 82 -4.48 -5.36 -13.83
N HIS A 83 -5.35 -6.12 -13.13
CA HIS A 83 -5.21 -7.57 -13.07
C HIS A 83 -5.45 -8.28 -14.42
N ASP A 84 -6.14 -7.65 -15.37
CA ASP A 84 -6.30 -8.19 -16.73
C ASP A 84 -5.02 -8.07 -17.56
N PHE A 85 -4.14 -7.10 -17.23
CA PHE A 85 -2.96 -6.73 -18.01
C PHE A 85 -1.62 -7.18 -17.43
N ILE A 86 -1.56 -7.73 -16.21
CA ILE A 86 -0.32 -8.22 -15.58
C ILE A 86 -0.50 -9.55 -14.84
N ASP A 87 0.60 -10.26 -14.59
CA ASP A 87 0.62 -11.44 -13.71
C ASP A 87 1.57 -11.32 -12.51
N ALA A 88 2.45 -10.32 -12.45
CA ALA A 88 3.28 -10.06 -11.28
C ALA A 88 3.33 -8.59 -10.87
N VAL A 89 3.31 -8.35 -9.56
CA VAL A 89 3.51 -7.03 -8.93
C VAL A 89 4.70 -7.11 -7.98
N ALA A 90 5.64 -6.18 -8.09
CA ALA A 90 6.65 -5.92 -7.07
C ALA A 90 6.28 -4.66 -6.27
N VAL A 91 6.02 -4.82 -4.97
CA VAL A 91 5.70 -3.75 -4.03
C VAL A 91 6.97 -3.35 -3.28
N ILE A 92 7.41 -2.11 -3.46
CA ILE A 92 8.70 -1.58 -2.97
C ILE A 92 8.44 -0.48 -1.94
N GLY A 93 9.01 -0.61 -0.75
CA GLY A 93 8.91 0.39 0.31
C GLY A 93 9.49 -0.09 1.62
N THR A 94 9.58 0.79 2.61
CA THR A 94 10.15 0.52 3.94
C THR A 94 9.27 0.98 5.09
N GLY A 95 8.27 1.83 4.81
CA GLY A 95 7.33 2.37 5.80
C GLY A 95 6.11 1.51 6.13
N GLY A 96 5.27 2.02 7.03
CA GLY A 96 4.08 1.33 7.55
C GLY A 96 3.03 0.94 6.49
N GLY A 97 2.93 1.67 5.38
CA GLY A 97 2.04 1.31 4.26
C GLY A 97 2.44 0.00 3.58
N TRP A 98 3.74 -0.19 3.31
CA TRP A 98 4.30 -1.45 2.79
C TRP A 98 4.07 -2.60 3.77
N LEU A 99 4.31 -2.37 5.07
CA LEU A 99 4.12 -3.40 6.09
C LEU A 99 2.64 -3.78 6.24
N GLY A 100 1.72 -2.81 6.16
CA GLY A 100 0.27 -3.03 6.15
C GLY A 100 -0.17 -3.84 4.93
N ALA A 101 0.30 -3.48 3.72
CA ALA A 101 0.03 -4.25 2.51
C ALA A 101 0.56 -5.69 2.58
N LYS A 102 1.78 -5.88 3.12
CA LYS A 102 2.41 -7.18 3.34
C LYS A 102 1.65 -8.01 4.37
N ALA A 103 1.18 -7.40 5.45
CA ALA A 103 0.37 -8.06 6.48
C ALA A 103 -1.00 -8.49 5.93
N LEU A 104 -1.70 -7.61 5.19
CA LEU A 104 -2.98 -7.93 4.56
C LEU A 104 -2.86 -9.08 3.55
N PHE A 105 -1.84 -9.04 2.68
CA PHE A 105 -1.57 -10.15 1.74
C PHE A 105 -1.29 -11.46 2.49
N THR A 106 -0.41 -11.44 3.50
CA THR A 106 -0.04 -12.65 4.26
C THR A 106 -1.18 -13.22 5.11
N ALA A 107 -2.15 -12.38 5.53
CA ALA A 107 -3.28 -12.79 6.36
C ALA A 107 -4.53 -13.19 5.55
N CYS A 108 -4.70 -12.67 4.33
CA CYS A 108 -5.92 -12.84 3.53
C CYS A 108 -5.73 -13.63 2.23
N CYS A 109 -4.50 -13.95 1.83
CA CYS A 109 -4.19 -14.79 0.67
C CYS A 109 -3.62 -16.15 1.10
N ASP A 110 -3.50 -17.08 0.15
CA ASP A 110 -2.88 -18.39 0.40
C ASP A 110 -1.37 -18.21 0.73
N PRO A 111 -0.80 -18.93 1.73
CA PRO A 111 0.62 -18.84 2.07
C PRO A 111 1.57 -19.10 0.88
N TYR A 112 1.12 -19.88 -0.12
CA TYR A 112 1.82 -20.21 -1.36
C TYR A 112 1.13 -19.59 -2.59
N HIS A 113 0.39 -18.49 -2.44
CA HIS A 113 -0.34 -17.78 -3.52
C HIS A 113 0.52 -17.58 -4.79
N ASN A 114 1.80 -17.26 -4.63
CA ASN A 114 2.71 -17.03 -5.76
C ASN A 114 3.10 -18.28 -6.56
N GLU A 115 2.86 -19.49 -6.00
CA GLU A 115 3.09 -20.78 -6.66
C GLU A 115 1.82 -21.30 -7.35
N LEU A 116 0.64 -20.75 -7.01
CA LEU A 116 -0.62 -21.09 -7.63
C LEU A 116 -0.70 -20.58 -9.09
N THR A 117 -1.35 -21.38 -9.95
CA THR A 117 -1.65 -20.97 -11.32
C THR A 117 -2.54 -19.73 -11.35
N ARG A 118 -2.48 -18.94 -12.44
CA ARG A 118 -3.29 -17.73 -12.59
C ARG A 118 -4.80 -17.99 -12.43
N ALA A 119 -5.28 -19.16 -12.87
CA ALA A 119 -6.67 -19.59 -12.65
C ALA A 119 -6.98 -19.88 -11.16
N ALA A 120 -6.08 -20.57 -10.45
CA ALA A 120 -6.24 -20.85 -9.01
C ALA A 120 -6.16 -19.57 -8.15
N ARG A 121 -5.41 -18.55 -8.59
CA ARG A 121 -5.38 -17.20 -7.99
C ARG A 121 -6.62 -16.33 -8.31
N GLY A 122 -7.62 -16.83 -9.03
CA GLY A 122 -8.77 -16.03 -9.47
C GLY A 122 -8.36 -14.85 -10.35
N SER A 123 -7.41 -15.06 -11.26
CA SER A 123 -6.75 -14.05 -12.12
C SER A 123 -6.00 -12.94 -11.39
N LYS A 124 -5.88 -12.96 -10.06
CA LYS A 124 -5.09 -11.96 -9.31
C LYS A 124 -3.58 -12.23 -9.49
N PRO A 125 -2.74 -11.19 -9.65
CA PRO A 125 -1.32 -11.35 -9.90
C PRO A 125 -0.58 -12.00 -8.71
N ARG A 126 0.61 -12.52 -8.98
CA ARG A 126 1.64 -12.81 -7.97
C ARG A 126 2.09 -11.49 -7.34
N THR A 127 2.36 -11.48 -6.04
CA THR A 127 2.78 -10.28 -5.31
C THR A 127 4.08 -10.56 -4.59
N TYR A 128 5.10 -9.79 -4.93
CA TYR A 128 6.41 -9.80 -4.30
C TYR A 128 6.59 -8.51 -3.49
N PHE A 129 7.18 -8.62 -2.31
CA PHE A 129 7.48 -7.48 -1.45
C PHE A 129 9.00 -7.29 -1.38
N ALA A 130 9.46 -6.09 -1.68
CA ALA A 130 10.85 -5.69 -1.70
C ALA A 130 11.07 -4.46 -0.81
N ASP A 131 12.22 -4.39 -0.16
CA ASP A 131 12.60 -3.33 0.77
C ASP A 131 14.13 -3.10 0.72
N HIS A 132 14.61 -2.13 1.51
CA HIS A 132 16.03 -1.74 1.55
C HIS A 132 16.98 -2.78 2.20
N SER A 133 16.45 -3.86 2.79
CA SER A 133 17.22 -4.90 3.47
C SER A 133 17.49 -6.14 2.61
N MET A 134 16.94 -6.20 1.40
CA MET A 134 17.22 -7.27 0.44
C MET A 134 18.70 -7.32 0.07
N ASP A 135 19.28 -8.51 0.13
CA ASP A 135 20.61 -8.76 -0.45
C ASP A 135 20.56 -8.91 -1.99
N ASN A 136 21.74 -8.95 -2.61
CA ASN A 136 21.88 -9.06 -4.06
C ASN A 136 21.24 -10.33 -4.64
N ASP A 137 21.27 -11.46 -3.92
CA ASP A 137 20.77 -12.74 -4.42
C ASP A 137 19.23 -12.78 -4.34
N GLN A 138 18.64 -12.19 -3.29
CA GLN A 138 17.20 -11.93 -3.21
C GLN A 138 16.74 -11.00 -4.34
N PHE A 139 17.51 -9.94 -4.63
CA PHE A 139 17.20 -8.97 -5.67
C PHE A 139 17.27 -9.60 -7.08
N GLN A 140 18.32 -10.36 -7.38
CA GLN A 140 18.43 -11.14 -8.62
C GLN A 140 17.33 -12.21 -8.71
N SER A 141 16.97 -12.86 -7.60
CA SER A 141 15.86 -13.84 -7.56
C SER A 141 14.51 -13.21 -7.84
N LEU A 142 14.27 -11.97 -7.39
CA LEU A 142 13.07 -11.20 -7.72
C LEU A 142 13.03 -10.88 -9.22
N ILE A 143 14.11 -10.30 -9.77
CA ILE A 143 14.21 -9.98 -11.20
C ILE A 143 13.99 -11.24 -12.05
N GLY A 144 14.63 -12.35 -11.70
CA GLY A 144 14.47 -13.64 -12.38
C GLY A 144 13.03 -14.17 -12.35
N ARG A 145 12.29 -13.97 -11.25
CA ARG A 145 10.87 -14.37 -11.12
C ARG A 145 9.90 -13.45 -11.87
N LEU A 146 10.26 -12.17 -12.08
CA LEU A 146 9.52 -11.25 -12.94
C LEU A 146 9.75 -11.60 -14.42
N HIS A 147 11.01 -11.82 -14.82
CA HIS A 147 11.39 -12.19 -16.20
C HIS A 147 10.94 -13.60 -16.63
N ALA A 148 10.87 -14.55 -15.70
CA ALA A 148 10.40 -15.90 -16.01
C ALA A 148 8.90 -15.99 -16.38
N GLY A 149 8.13 -14.92 -16.17
CA GLY A 149 6.68 -14.91 -16.42
C GLY A 149 5.90 -15.85 -15.50
N GLY A 150 4.63 -16.07 -15.84
CA GLY A 150 3.77 -17.09 -15.25
C GLY A 150 4.01 -18.47 -15.86
N TYR A 151 3.29 -19.48 -15.38
CA TYR A 151 3.40 -20.86 -15.88
C TYR A 151 2.55 -21.13 -17.14
N GLY A 152 1.76 -20.17 -17.62
CA GLY A 152 0.96 -20.27 -18.85
C GLY A 152 1.39 -19.30 -19.96
N ASP A 153 1.11 -19.69 -21.20
CA ASP A 153 1.50 -18.95 -22.42
C ASP A 153 0.70 -17.64 -22.68
N THR A 154 -0.22 -17.25 -21.79
CA THR A 154 -1.13 -16.12 -22.06
C THR A 154 -0.39 -14.79 -22.12
N SER A 155 -0.89 -13.85 -22.93
CA SER A 155 -0.23 -12.54 -23.09
C SER A 155 -0.28 -11.66 -21.82
N ALA A 156 -1.10 -12.02 -20.83
CA ALA A 156 -1.14 -11.37 -19.53
C ALA A 156 -0.18 -12.01 -18.51
N GLU A 157 0.38 -13.20 -18.79
CA GLU A 157 1.31 -13.91 -17.89
C GLU A 157 2.78 -13.50 -18.04
N LYS A 158 3.08 -12.63 -19.00
CA LYS A 158 4.41 -12.06 -19.25
C LYS A 158 4.58 -10.70 -18.54
N PRO A 159 3.67 -9.72 -18.73
CA PRO A 159 3.84 -8.40 -18.14
C PRO A 159 3.75 -8.36 -16.62
N TRP A 160 4.54 -7.45 -16.06
CA TRP A 160 4.63 -7.16 -14.62
C TRP A 160 4.57 -5.65 -14.36
N ALA A 161 4.23 -5.28 -13.12
CA ALA A 161 4.22 -3.89 -12.66
C ALA A 161 5.02 -3.70 -11.36
N VAL A 162 5.47 -2.47 -11.14
CA VAL A 162 6.10 -2.02 -9.88
C VAL A 162 5.18 -1.02 -9.17
N ILE A 163 5.04 -1.17 -7.86
CA ILE A 163 4.31 -0.26 -6.97
C ILE A 163 5.29 0.27 -5.93
N ALA A 164 5.63 1.55 -6.00
CA ALA A 164 6.33 2.24 -4.91
C ALA A 164 5.32 2.60 -3.80
N MET A 165 5.65 2.31 -2.55
CA MET A 165 4.86 2.61 -1.35
C MET A 165 5.67 3.44 -0.34
N GLU A 166 6.18 4.59 -0.80
CA GLU A 166 6.82 5.58 0.07
C GLU A 166 6.74 6.99 -0.55
N GLN A 167 6.73 8.03 0.27
CA GLN A 167 6.99 9.38 -0.23
C GLN A 167 8.48 9.47 -0.59
N VAL A 168 8.78 9.51 -1.89
CA VAL A 168 10.11 9.92 -2.37
C VAL A 168 10.26 11.43 -2.13
N SER A 169 10.58 11.77 -0.88
CA SER A 169 10.77 13.15 -0.44
C SER A 169 12.07 13.69 -1.04
N PRO A 170 12.04 14.78 -1.83
CA PRO A 170 13.21 15.25 -2.54
C PRO A 170 14.22 15.91 -1.58
N VAL A 171 15.21 15.13 -1.18
CA VAL A 171 16.41 15.50 -0.40
C VAL A 171 16.15 15.86 1.06
N ASN A 172 16.51 14.94 1.97
CA ASN A 172 17.00 15.30 3.30
C ASN A 172 18.04 14.28 3.78
N HIS A 173 19.33 14.61 3.68
CA HIS A 173 20.44 13.66 3.88
C HIS A 173 20.76 13.37 5.37
N SER A 174 19.87 12.67 6.08
CA SER A 174 20.20 11.96 7.32
C SER A 174 20.95 10.66 6.99
N ARG A 175 22.27 10.65 7.22
CA ARG A 175 23.25 9.67 6.72
C ARG A 175 23.02 8.18 7.04
N ASP A 176 22.13 7.85 7.98
CA ASP A 176 21.87 6.47 8.43
C ASP A 176 20.68 5.80 7.73
N GLN A 177 19.85 6.55 6.99
CA GLN A 177 18.74 5.97 6.23
C GLN A 177 19.23 5.60 4.83
N VAL A 178 19.30 4.31 4.53
CA VAL A 178 19.54 3.80 3.17
C VAL A 178 18.25 4.01 2.38
N ASP A 179 18.17 5.15 1.68
CA ASP A 179 16.95 5.60 1.02
C ASP A 179 16.31 4.51 0.15
N SER A 180 15.04 4.20 0.46
CA SER A 180 14.15 3.36 -0.35
C SER A 180 14.12 3.82 -1.81
N GLY A 181 14.22 5.14 -2.04
CA GLY A 181 14.34 5.77 -3.34
C GLY A 181 15.55 5.32 -4.15
N PHE A 182 16.69 4.99 -3.53
CA PHE A 182 17.85 4.45 -4.26
C PHE A 182 17.58 3.04 -4.77
N VAL A 183 17.02 2.16 -3.93
CA VAL A 183 16.64 0.79 -4.33
C VAL A 183 15.55 0.81 -5.39
N PHE A 184 14.59 1.73 -5.26
CA PHE A 184 13.53 1.94 -6.25
C PHE A 184 14.09 2.44 -7.59
N GLU A 185 14.90 3.52 -7.63
CA GLU A 185 15.47 4.02 -8.88
C GLU A 185 16.44 3.00 -9.52
N TYR A 186 17.24 2.29 -8.72
CA TYR A 186 18.12 1.23 -9.21
C TYR A 186 17.34 0.06 -9.81
N LEU A 187 16.26 -0.39 -9.16
CA LEU A 187 15.38 -1.44 -9.68
C LEU A 187 14.66 -0.98 -10.96
N VAL A 188 14.14 0.24 -10.98
CA VAL A 188 13.43 0.79 -12.15
C VAL A 188 14.39 1.02 -13.32
N ASP A 189 15.61 1.51 -13.10
CA ASP A 189 16.64 1.64 -14.13
C ASP A 189 17.10 0.26 -14.63
N LEU A 190 17.35 -0.70 -13.74
CA LEU A 190 17.72 -2.07 -14.14
C LEU A 190 16.61 -2.74 -14.95
N LEU A 191 15.34 -2.65 -14.52
CA LEU A 191 14.23 -3.23 -15.26
C LEU A 191 13.96 -2.51 -16.60
N LYS A 192 14.16 -1.19 -16.68
CA LYS A 192 14.17 -0.45 -17.97
C LYS A 192 15.29 -0.94 -18.89
N ARG A 193 16.47 -1.25 -18.35
CA ARG A 193 17.62 -1.78 -19.11
C ARG A 193 17.40 -3.22 -19.58
N THR A 194 16.73 -4.06 -18.80
CA THR A 194 16.37 -5.42 -19.25
C THR A 194 15.25 -5.41 -20.29
N ASN A 195 14.25 -4.53 -20.13
CA ASN A 195 13.07 -4.45 -20.99
C ASN A 195 13.22 -3.29 -21.99
N ALA A 196 14.35 -3.25 -22.71
CA ALA A 196 14.69 -2.25 -23.72
C ALA A 196 13.84 -2.35 -25.01
N THR A 197 12.60 -2.83 -24.92
CA THR A 197 11.62 -2.94 -26.01
C THR A 197 10.21 -2.90 -25.40
N THR A 198 9.38 -1.97 -25.87
CA THR A 198 7.96 -1.79 -25.52
C THR A 198 7.65 -1.15 -24.16
N THR A 199 7.78 0.18 -24.07
CA THR A 199 7.01 0.99 -23.11
C THR A 199 5.55 1.07 -23.59
N THR A 200 4.63 0.33 -22.97
CA THR A 200 3.19 0.53 -23.19
C THR A 200 2.67 1.62 -22.25
N THR A 201 2.30 2.77 -22.81
CA THR A 201 1.59 3.80 -22.06
C THR A 201 0.14 3.37 -21.87
N PHE A 202 -0.34 3.20 -20.63
CA PHE A 202 -1.78 3.17 -20.38
C PHE A 202 -2.41 4.49 -20.86
N PRO A 203 -3.66 4.48 -21.36
CA PRO A 203 -4.37 5.71 -21.68
C PRO A 203 -4.67 6.46 -20.38
N THR A 204 -3.86 7.48 -20.08
CA THR A 204 -4.25 8.51 -19.12
C THR A 204 -5.54 9.14 -19.61
N GLY A 205 -6.59 9.08 -18.78
CA GLY A 205 -7.85 9.75 -19.09
C GLY A 205 -7.60 11.24 -19.30
N SER A 206 -8.22 11.83 -20.32
CA SER A 206 -7.99 13.22 -20.71
C SER A 206 -8.65 14.21 -19.75
N GLY A 207 -8.13 14.30 -18.53
CA GLY A 207 -8.42 15.30 -17.52
C GLY A 207 -7.12 15.67 -16.82
N GLY A 208 -6.75 16.95 -16.85
CA GLY A 208 -5.47 17.40 -16.29
C GLY A 208 -5.56 17.57 -14.78
N ASP A 209 -4.89 16.70 -14.03
CA ASP A 209 -4.68 16.83 -12.59
C ASP A 209 -3.30 16.25 -12.20
N ASP A 210 -2.24 17.01 -12.53
CA ASP A 210 -0.84 16.58 -12.37
C ASP A 210 -0.29 16.73 -10.93
N ASP A 211 -1.00 17.40 -10.00
CA ASP A 211 -0.49 17.62 -8.62
C ASP A 211 -0.75 16.41 -7.72
N TRP A 212 -0.06 15.34 -8.03
CA TRP A 212 -0.11 14.09 -7.31
C TRP A 212 1.29 13.66 -6.91
N ARG A 213 1.57 13.76 -5.61
CA ARG A 213 2.88 13.48 -5.00
C ARG A 213 2.96 12.00 -4.60
N GLY A 214 2.40 11.16 -5.47
CA GLY A 214 1.97 9.76 -5.24
C GLY A 214 1.18 9.05 -6.52
N ARG A 215 2.48 8.87 -7.05
CA ARG A 215 3.27 7.79 -7.75
C ARG A 215 3.35 6.52 -6.87
N LEU A 216 3.25 5.26 -7.33
CA LEU A 216 2.90 4.65 -8.64
C LEU A 216 3.57 5.26 -9.89
N VAL A 217 4.90 5.13 -10.00
CA VAL A 217 5.50 5.02 -11.34
C VAL A 217 5.24 3.59 -11.81
N THR A 218 4.13 3.37 -12.52
CA THR A 218 3.83 2.07 -13.14
C THR A 218 4.73 1.86 -14.35
N SER A 219 5.99 1.49 -14.13
CA SER A 219 6.79 0.85 -15.16
C SER A 219 6.17 -0.53 -15.42
N ILE A 220 5.42 -0.64 -16.52
CA ILE A 220 4.98 -1.93 -17.05
C ILE A 220 6.17 -2.50 -17.82
N GLY A 221 6.68 -3.65 -17.39
CA GLY A 221 7.51 -4.48 -18.25
C GLY A 221 6.61 -5.39 -19.08
N ALA A 222 6.95 -5.56 -20.36
CA ALA A 222 6.44 -6.62 -21.23
C ALA A 222 7.40 -7.82 -21.25
#